data_AF-A0A968FVY2-F1
#
_entry.id   AF-A0A968FVY2-F1
#
_cell.length_a   1.000
_cell.length_b   1.000
_cell.length_c   1.000
_cell.angle_alpha   90.00
_cell.angle_beta   90.00
_cell.angle_gamma   90.00
#
_symmetry.space_group_name_H-M   'P 1'
#
loop_
_entity.id
_entity.type
_entity.pdbx_description
1 polymer ?
#
loop_
_entity_poly.entity_id
_entity_poly.type
_entity_poly.pdbx_seq_one_letter_code
_entity_poly.pdbx_strand_id
1 'polypeptide(L)'
;VLYEINNILYERSHRGMFSTAVFLLLDLKTKTLHAANAGHPPLLVRSRRQKVELKVPAGGMPLGILPNVRFEQETLTLKNGDSVLIYSDGVVEPR
;
A
#
# COMPACT_ATOMS: atom_id res chain seq x y z
N VAL A 1 -2.47 11.06 -5.19
CA VAL A 1 -1.57 11.20 -4.02
C VAL A 1 -0.21 10.57 -4.30
N LEU A 2 -0.09 9.24 -4.42
CA LEU A 2 1.21 8.59 -4.63
C LEU A 2 1.98 9.06 -5.88
N TYR A 3 1.28 9.40 -6.97
CA TYR A 3 1.90 9.99 -8.17
C TYR A 3 2.66 11.30 -7.85
N GLU A 4 2.01 12.23 -7.15
CA GLU A 4 2.63 13.51 -6.76
C GLU A 4 3.79 13.29 -5.80
N ILE A 5 3.61 12.43 -4.79
CA ILE A 5 4.67 12.09 -3.83
C ILE A 5 5.87 11.46 -4.56
N ASN A 6 5.63 10.57 -5.52
CA ASN A 6 6.67 9.94 -6.32
C ASN A 6 7.49 10.97 -7.10
N ASN A 7 6.84 11.94 -7.76
CA ASN A 7 7.54 12.98 -8.52
C ASN A 7 8.34 13.91 -7.60
N ILE A 8 7.77 14.32 -6.46
CA ILE A 8 8.50 15.11 -5.46
C ILE A 8 9.73 14.35 -4.94
N LEU A 9 9.58 13.05 -4.65
CA LEU A 9 10.70 12.23 -4.20
C LEU A 9 11.72 12.04 -5.31
N TYR A 10 11.31 11.83 -6.55
CA TYR A 10 12.23 11.71 -7.68
C TYR A 10 13.09 12.97 -7.88
N GLU A 11 12.49 14.16 -7.77
CA GLU A 11 13.20 15.44 -7.94
C GLU A 11 14.11 15.81 -6.75
N ARG A 12 13.68 15.51 -5.52
CA ARG A 12 14.36 15.96 -4.31
C ARG A 12 15.36 14.95 -3.74
N SER A 13 15.26 13.69 -4.16
CA SER A 13 16.13 12.64 -3.64
C SER A 13 17.49 12.63 -4.32
N HIS A 14 18.54 12.38 -3.53
CA HIS A 14 19.83 11.97 -4.05
C HIS A 14 19.67 10.75 -4.98
N ARG A 15 20.50 10.69 -6.03
CA ARG A 15 20.50 9.59 -6.98
C ARG A 15 20.56 8.24 -6.25
N GLY A 16 19.57 7.39 -6.50
CA GLY A 16 19.50 6.04 -5.95
C GLY A 16 18.74 5.89 -4.63
N MET A 17 18.23 6.97 -4.04
CA MET A 17 17.31 6.83 -2.89
C MET A 17 15.89 6.53 -3.38
N PHE A 18 15.24 5.61 -2.68
CA PHE A 18 13.84 5.25 -2.89
C PHE A 18 13.18 4.92 -1.56
N SER A 19 11.85 4.90 -1.54
CA SER A 19 11.09 4.45 -0.39
C SER A 19 9.93 3.56 -0.84
N THR A 20 9.67 2.50 -0.08
CA THR A 20 8.41 1.77 -0.22
C THR A 20 7.30 2.52 0.52
N ALA A 21 6.06 2.38 0.06
CA ALA A 21 4.90 2.93 0.76
C ALA A 21 3.62 2.17 0.42
N VAL A 22 2.66 2.20 1.33
CA VAL A 22 1.26 1.83 1.06
C VAL A 22 0.37 2.98 1.50
N PHE A 23 -0.61 3.35 0.68
CA PHE A 23 -1.54 4.42 0.97
C PHE A 23 -2.97 3.87 1.02
N LEU A 24 -3.72 4.29 2.03
CA LEU A 24 -5.05 3.77 2.33
C LEU A 24 -6.01 4.91 2.62
N LEU A 25 -7.22 4.80 2.06
CA LEU A 25 -8.33 5.70 2.35
C LEU A 25 -9.55 4.85 2.70
N LEU A 26 -9.99 4.93 3.95
CA LEU A 26 -11.16 4.21 4.45
C LEU A 26 -12.34 5.17 4.63
N ASP A 27 -13.41 4.96 3.88
CA ASP A 27 -14.70 5.57 4.15
C ASP A 27 -15.45 4.73 5.20
N LEU A 28 -15.67 5.31 6.38
CA LEU A 28 -16.33 4.64 7.49
C LEU A 28 -17.85 4.48 7.30
N LYS A 29 -18.49 5.30 6.46
CA LYS A 29 -19.93 5.22 6.20
C LYS A 29 -20.23 4.05 5.27
N THR A 30 -19.48 3.96 4.17
CA THR A 30 -19.64 2.90 3.15
C THR A 30 -18.83 1.65 3.45
N LYS A 31 -17.84 1.74 4.35
CA LYS A 31 -16.84 0.71 4.65
C LYS A 31 -16.01 0.34 3.43
N THR A 32 -15.83 1.28 2.52
CA THR A 32 -14.99 1.11 1.35
C THR A 32 -13.57 1.55 1.65
N LEU A 33 -12.62 0.64 1.46
CA LEU A 33 -11.19 0.89 1.55
C LEU A 33 -10.61 1.00 0.14
N HIS A 34 -10.04 2.15 -0.18
CA HIS A 34 -9.19 2.32 -1.34
C HIS A 34 -7.73 2.16 -0.91
N ALA A 35 -6.97 1.40 -1.68
CA ALA A 35 -5.58 1.08 -1.35
C ALA A 35 -4.70 1.18 -2.58
N ALA A 36 -3.48 1.68 -2.42
CA ALA A 36 -2.46 1.67 -3.47
C ALA A 36 -1.10 1.31 -2.86
N ASN A 37 -0.36 0.43 -3.53
CA ASN A 37 0.93 -0.06 -3.08
C ASN A 37 2.07 0.45 -3.98
N ALA A 38 3.13 0.96 -3.36
CA ALA A 38 4.36 1.43 -3.99
C ALA A 38 5.55 0.62 -3.47
N GLY A 39 5.58 -0.67 -3.80
CA GLY A 39 6.68 -1.59 -3.45
C GLY A 39 6.73 -2.02 -1.98
N HIS A 40 5.69 -1.74 -1.19
CA HIS A 40 5.57 -2.17 0.21
C HIS A 40 5.07 -3.64 0.29
N PRO A 41 5.28 -4.36 1.41
CA PRO A 41 4.65 -5.66 1.61
C PRO A 41 3.12 -5.64 1.38
N PRO A 42 2.53 -6.79 1.02
CA PRO A 42 1.12 -6.87 0.68
C PRO A 42 0.21 -6.44 1.83
N LEU A 43 -0.93 -5.84 1.51
CA LEU A 43 -2.00 -5.63 2.48
C LEU A 43 -2.82 -6.90 2.63
N LEU A 44 -3.01 -7.32 3.89
CA LEU A 44 -3.76 -8.52 4.24
C LEU A 44 -5.12 -8.14 4.82
N VAL A 45 -6.16 -8.86 4.40
CA VAL A 45 -7.51 -8.73 4.97
C VAL A 45 -7.93 -10.06 5.56
N ARG A 46 -8.30 -10.05 6.84
CA ARG A 46 -8.91 -11.20 7.50
C ARG A 46 -10.39 -10.94 7.67
N SER A 47 -11.23 -11.77 7.04
CA SER A 47 -12.66 -11.72 7.35
C SER A 47 -12.97 -12.49 8.63
N ARG A 48 -13.98 -12.03 9.39
CA ARG A 48 -14.36 -12.57 10.71
C ARG A 48 -14.53 -14.10 10.77
N ARG A 49 -14.86 -14.76 9.66
CA ARG A 49 -15.09 -16.22 9.58
C ARG A 49 -14.26 -16.94 8.51
N GLN A 50 -13.33 -16.25 7.84
CA GLN A 50 -12.57 -16.82 6.73
C GLN A 50 -11.07 -16.71 6.93
N LYS A 51 -10.32 -17.37 6.05
CA LYS A 51 -8.86 -17.29 5.99
C LYS A 51 -8.41 -15.87 5.65
N VAL A 52 -7.15 -15.57 5.95
CA VAL A 52 -6.50 -14.32 5.55
C VAL A 52 -6.38 -14.32 4.02
N GLU A 53 -6.77 -13.22 3.39
CA GLU A 53 -6.67 -13.02 1.95
C GLU A 53 -5.68 -11.90 1.64
N LEU A 54 -4.82 -12.14 0.66
CA LEU A 54 -3.99 -11.12 0.01
C LEU A 54 -4.90 -10.29 -0.89
N LYS A 55 -5.08 -9.02 -0.56
CA LYS A 55 -6.02 -8.15 -1.29
C LYS A 55 -5.35 -7.04 -2.08
N VAL A 56 -4.20 -6.57 -1.62
CA VAL A 56 -3.36 -5.63 -2.38
C VAL A 56 -1.99 -6.29 -2.46
N PRO A 57 -1.63 -6.87 -3.61
CA PRO A 57 -0.38 -7.60 -3.73
C PRO A 57 0.82 -6.68 -3.42
N ALA A 58 1.92 -7.28 -2.98
CA ALA A 58 3.21 -6.60 -3.05
C ALA A 58 3.49 -6.32 -4.53
N GLY A 59 3.72 -5.06 -4.86
CA GLY A 59 3.83 -4.64 -6.24
C GLY A 59 3.91 -3.13 -6.39
N GLY A 60 4.20 -2.72 -7.62
CA GLY A 60 4.47 -1.32 -7.95
C GLY A 60 5.94 -0.95 -7.77
N MET A 61 6.38 0.05 -8.53
CA MET A 61 7.71 0.65 -8.42
C MET A 61 7.81 1.39 -7.08
N PRO A 62 8.86 1.21 -6.26
CA PRO A 62 9.08 2.08 -5.10
C PRO A 62 9.11 3.56 -5.50
N LEU A 63 8.72 4.41 -4.55
CA LEU A 63 8.66 5.85 -4.78
C LEU A 63 10.06 6.42 -5.05
N GLY A 64 10.15 7.34 -6.02
CA GLY A 64 11.35 8.13 -6.30
C GLY A 64 12.34 7.48 -7.26
N ILE A 65 12.05 6.29 -7.79
CA ILE A 65 12.95 5.61 -8.75
C ILE A 65 12.78 6.17 -10.17
N LEU A 66 11.54 6.27 -10.65
CA LEU A 66 11.20 6.80 -11.97
C LEU A 66 10.18 7.94 -11.81
N PRO A 67 10.23 8.97 -12.65
CA PRO A 67 9.20 10.00 -12.67
C PRO A 67 7.93 9.45 -13.32
N ASN A 68 6.80 10.10 -13.04
CA ASN A 68 5.52 9.86 -13.68
C ASN A 68 4.95 8.43 -13.52
N VAL A 69 5.38 7.70 -12.49
CA VAL A 69 4.84 6.38 -12.16
C VAL A 69 3.40 6.51 -11.67
N ARG A 70 2.49 5.75 -12.30
CA ARG A 70 1.13 5.56 -11.82
C ARG A 70 1.07 4.30 -10.97
N PHE A 71 0.34 4.40 -9.86
CA PHE A 71 0.14 3.32 -8.90
C PHE A 71 -1.27 2.79 -9.04
N GLU A 72 -1.41 1.47 -9.13
CA GLU A 72 -2.71 0.83 -9.21
C GLU A 72 -3.46 0.99 -7.89
N GLN A 73 -4.75 1.30 -8.00
CA GLN A 73 -5.64 1.42 -6.87
C GLN A 73 -6.55 0.20 -6.83
N GLU A 74 -6.52 -0.48 -5.70
CA GLU A 74 -7.47 -1.53 -5.34
C GLU A 74 -8.59 -0.97 -4.49
N THR A 75 -9.80 -1.51 -4.66
CA THR A 75 -10.98 -1.10 -3.87
C THR A 75 -11.60 -2.32 -3.21
N LEU A 76 -11.79 -2.25 -1.90
CA LEU A 76 -12.26 -3.34 -1.06
C LEU A 76 -13.44 -2.87 -0.22
N THR A 77 -14.51 -3.66 -0.17
CA THR A 77 -15.63 -3.40 0.75
C THR A 77 -15.46 -4.25 2.01
N LEU A 78 -15.24 -3.60 3.14
CA LEU A 78 -15.06 -4.25 4.43
C LEU A 78 -16.40 -4.56 5.10
N LYS A 79 -16.47 -5.72 5.75
CA LYS A 79 -17.63 -6.13 6.56
C LYS A 79 -17.35 -5.90 8.04
N ASN A 80 -18.41 -5.89 8.84
CA ASN A 80 -18.29 -5.78 10.29
C ASN A 80 -17.47 -6.93 10.87
N GLY A 81 -16.39 -6.58 11.56
CA GLY A 81 -15.47 -7.53 12.18
C GLY A 81 -14.35 -8.03 11.27
N ASP A 82 -14.26 -7.52 10.03
CA ASP A 82 -13.06 -7.71 9.20
C ASP A 82 -11.88 -6.92 9.82
N SER A 83 -10.67 -7.42 9.61
CA SER A 83 -9.44 -6.78 10.06
C SER A 83 -8.52 -6.55 8.87
N VAL A 84 -7.91 -5.37 8.80
CA VAL A 84 -6.90 -5.02 7.79
C VAL A 84 -5.56 -4.98 8.49
N LEU A 85 -4.57 -5.69 7.96
CA LEU A 85 -3.21 -5.73 8.48
C LEU A 85 -2.24 -5.13 7.45
N ILE A 86 -1.44 -4.19 7.94
CA ILE A 86 -0.33 -3.56 7.24
C ILE A 86 0.90 -3.83 8.08
N TYR A 87 2.00 -4.17 7.44
CA TYR A 87 3.25 -4.50 8.12
C TYR A 87 4.43 -4.12 7.24
N SER A 88 5.55 -3.76 7.85
CA SER A 88 6.82 -3.58 7.15
C SER A 88 7.63 -4.88 7.13
N ASP A 89 8.62 -4.92 6.26
CA ASP A 89 9.64 -5.97 6.18
C ASP A 89 10.32 -6.24 7.53
N GLY A 90 10.55 -5.21 8.37
CA GLY A 90 11.12 -5.39 9.72
C GLY A 90 10.31 -6.31 10.66
N VAL A 91 9.06 -6.64 10.33
CA VAL A 91 8.26 -7.65 11.07
C VAL A 91 8.59 -9.08 10.60
N VAL A 92 8.81 -9.27 9.31
CA VAL A 92 9.07 -10.60 8.69
C VAL A 92 10.55 -10.92 8.60
N GLU A 93 11.39 -9.90 8.52
CA GLU A 93 12.85 -9.93 8.49
C GLU A 93 13.40 -9.16 9.71
N PRO A 94 13.14 -9.64 10.95
CA PRO A 94 13.75 -9.05 12.14
C PRO A 94 15.27 -9.23 12.08
N ARG A 95 16.01 -8.18 12.41
CA ARG A 95 17.47 -8.20 12.51
C ARG A 95 17.96 -8.82 13.82
#